data_AF-A0A3B0YYE5-F1
#
_entry.id   AF-A0A3B0YYE5-F1
#
_cell.length_a   1.000
_cell.length_b   1.000
_cell.length_c   1.000
_cell.angle_alpha   90.00
_cell.angle_beta   90.00
_cell.angle_gamma   90.00
#
_symmetry.space_group_name_H-M   'P 1'
#
loop_
_entity.id
_entity.type
_entity.pdbx_description
1 polymer ?
#
loop_
_entity_poly.entity_id
_entity_poly.type
_entity_poly.pdbx_seq_one_letter_code
_entity_poly.pdbx_strand_id
1 'polypeptide(L)'
;MFRLAKSQDIDVIHTLIVTEAGQGRFDRRLADEPYCSALRKNLNTIRKRGRRLDEDVSAQLLVWETDKGEVAGCLINSAIMSGLGNEIWMIAVSPEFRGKGEGTRMQNEALAHLHPRVDVFSRCAAEAQVFYQMNCRRGFLPLDVTDQGVRVMKLPKMGASLAGQNIANQVLEPFVEIPVE
;
A
#
# COMPACT_ATOMS: atom_id res chain seq x y z
N MET A 1 13.60 -6.59 -5.12
CA MET A 1 13.58 -5.54 -6.17
C MET A 1 12.16 -5.40 -6.68
N PHE A 2 11.75 -4.19 -7.10
CA PHE A 2 10.39 -3.96 -7.59
C PHE A 2 10.31 -4.13 -9.10
N ARG A 3 9.25 -4.80 -9.55
CA ARG A 3 8.82 -4.77 -10.95
C ARG A 3 7.32 -4.56 -11.05
N LEU A 4 6.84 -4.14 -12.22
CA LEU A 4 5.40 -4.12 -12.52
C LEU A 4 4.84 -5.55 -12.51
N ALA A 5 3.62 -5.70 -11.97
CA ALA A 5 2.89 -6.95 -12.05
C ALA A 5 2.52 -7.29 -13.51
N LYS A 6 2.70 -8.56 -13.86
CA LYS A 6 2.30 -9.16 -15.13
C LYS A 6 0.96 -9.89 -14.96
N SER A 7 0.38 -10.33 -16.07
CA SER A 7 -0.92 -11.02 -16.01
C SER A 7 -0.87 -12.30 -15.17
N GLN A 8 0.28 -13.00 -15.16
CA GLN A 8 0.49 -14.23 -14.40
C GLN A 8 0.57 -14.03 -12.88
N ASP A 9 0.90 -12.81 -12.41
CA ASP A 9 1.04 -12.55 -10.97
C ASP A 9 -0.30 -12.30 -10.28
N ILE A 10 -1.34 -11.98 -11.05
CA ILE A 10 -2.63 -11.53 -10.50
C ILE A 10 -3.25 -12.58 -9.59
N ASP A 11 -3.17 -13.86 -9.94
CA ASP A 11 -3.72 -14.94 -9.13
C ASP A 11 -3.02 -15.02 -7.78
N VAL A 12 -1.68 -15.02 -7.80
CA VAL A 12 -0.86 -15.09 -6.59
C VAL A 12 -1.09 -13.86 -5.70
N ILE A 13 -1.09 -12.66 -6.26
CA ILE A 13 -1.32 -11.41 -5.52
C ILE A 13 -2.73 -11.39 -4.92
N HIS A 14 -3.74 -11.75 -5.70
CA HIS A 14 -5.13 -11.76 -5.25
C HIS A 14 -5.33 -12.76 -4.11
N THR A 15 -4.86 -13.99 -4.27
CA THR A 15 -4.90 -15.01 -3.21
C THR A 15 -4.16 -14.56 -1.97
N LEU A 16 -2.98 -13.94 -2.11
CA LEU A 16 -2.21 -13.40 -0.99
C LEU A 16 -3.02 -12.36 -0.21
N ILE A 17 -3.54 -11.32 -0.86
CA ILE A 17 -4.29 -10.25 -0.19
C ILE A 17 -5.57 -10.78 0.49
N VAL A 18 -6.32 -11.65 -0.20
CA VAL A 18 -7.53 -12.28 0.34
C VAL A 18 -7.21 -13.12 1.58
N THR A 19 -6.14 -13.91 1.54
CA THR A 19 -5.69 -14.72 2.69
C THR A 19 -5.30 -13.82 3.87
N GLU A 20 -4.59 -12.74 3.60
CA GLU A 20 -4.17 -11.77 4.62
C GLU A 20 -5.36 -11.02 5.23
N ALA A 21 -6.38 -10.70 4.44
CA ALA A 21 -7.64 -10.14 4.91
C ALA A 21 -8.38 -11.09 5.87
N GLY A 22 -8.43 -12.39 5.54
CA GLY A 22 -8.98 -13.42 6.43
C GLY A 22 -8.25 -13.55 7.77
N GLN A 23 -6.98 -13.13 7.83
CA GLN A 23 -6.16 -13.07 9.03
C GLN A 23 -6.24 -11.70 9.76
N GLY A 24 -7.11 -10.79 9.31
CA GLY A 24 -7.28 -9.46 9.89
C GLY A 24 -6.12 -8.50 9.62
N ARG A 25 -5.33 -8.72 8.56
CA ARG A 25 -4.23 -7.81 8.18
C ARG A 25 -4.66 -6.73 7.19
N PHE A 26 -5.81 -6.93 6.56
CA PHE A 26 -6.55 -5.95 5.76
C PHE A 26 -8.02 -5.93 6.22
N ASP A 27 -8.85 -5.13 5.56
CA ASP A 27 -10.30 -5.18 5.72
C ASP A 27 -10.80 -6.61 5.48
N ARG A 28 -11.39 -7.21 6.52
CA ARG A 28 -11.81 -8.61 6.50
C ARG A 28 -12.85 -8.91 5.41
N ARG A 29 -13.64 -7.91 4.99
CA ARG A 29 -14.64 -8.06 3.92
C ARG A 29 -14.00 -8.51 2.60
N LEU A 30 -12.72 -8.19 2.36
CA LEU A 30 -12.00 -8.62 1.16
C LEU A 30 -11.90 -10.15 1.04
N ALA A 31 -12.11 -10.90 2.13
CA ALA A 31 -12.16 -12.36 2.12
C ALA A 31 -13.49 -12.93 1.61
N ASP A 32 -14.53 -12.10 1.50
CA ASP A 32 -15.90 -12.51 1.18
C ASP A 32 -16.39 -11.92 -0.15
N GLU A 33 -17.38 -12.56 -0.77
CA GLU A 33 -18.08 -11.97 -1.92
C GLU A 33 -19.06 -10.87 -1.48
N PRO A 34 -19.26 -9.81 -2.28
CA PRO A 34 -18.72 -9.58 -3.63
C PRO A 34 -17.31 -8.92 -3.65
N TYR A 35 -16.74 -8.62 -2.49
CA TYR A 35 -15.53 -7.79 -2.35
C TYR A 35 -14.28 -8.49 -2.89
N CYS A 36 -14.16 -9.80 -2.68
CA CYS A 36 -13.07 -10.61 -3.22
C CYS A 36 -13.01 -10.52 -4.76
N SER A 37 -14.14 -10.70 -5.45
CA SER A 37 -14.22 -10.54 -6.90
C SER A 37 -13.98 -9.10 -7.36
N ALA A 38 -14.45 -8.11 -6.61
CA ALA A 38 -14.19 -6.70 -6.89
C ALA A 38 -12.69 -6.35 -6.79
N LEU A 39 -11.99 -6.86 -5.77
CA LEU A 39 -10.56 -6.71 -5.61
C LEU A 39 -9.81 -7.25 -6.83
N ARG A 40 -10.16 -8.45 -7.30
CA ARG A 40 -9.53 -9.05 -8.51
C ARG A 40 -9.71 -8.18 -9.76
N LYS A 41 -10.89 -7.58 -9.94
CA LYS A 41 -11.16 -6.62 -11.04
C LYS A 41 -10.31 -5.36 -10.88
N ASN A 42 -10.17 -4.87 -9.65
CA ASN A 42 -9.37 -3.69 -9.34
C ASN A 42 -7.88 -3.93 -9.64
N LEU A 43 -7.30 -5.03 -9.16
CA LEU A 43 -5.91 -5.44 -9.45
C LEU A 43 -5.63 -5.52 -10.96
N ASN A 44 -6.55 -6.10 -11.73
CA ASN A 44 -6.44 -6.14 -13.19
C ASN A 44 -6.52 -4.75 -13.85
N THR A 45 -7.32 -3.85 -13.30
CA THR A 45 -7.45 -2.47 -13.80
C THR A 45 -6.18 -1.69 -13.52
N ILE A 46 -5.64 -1.79 -12.30
CA ILE A 46 -4.37 -1.17 -11.92
C ILE A 46 -3.25 -1.68 -12.83
N ARG A 47 -3.16 -3.00 -13.03
CA ARG A 47 -2.16 -3.61 -13.92
C ARG A 47 -2.25 -3.08 -15.37
N LYS A 48 -3.45 -2.95 -15.92
CA LYS A 48 -3.66 -2.60 -17.33
C LYS A 48 -3.66 -1.10 -17.61
N ARG A 49 -4.08 -0.29 -16.64
CA ARG A 49 -4.40 1.13 -16.83
C ARG A 49 -3.71 2.06 -15.83
N GLY A 50 -2.94 1.52 -14.88
CA GLY A 50 -2.31 2.31 -13.82
C GLY A 50 -3.32 3.03 -12.94
N ARG A 51 -4.52 2.45 -12.76
CA ARG A 51 -5.65 3.12 -12.09
C ARG A 51 -6.49 2.16 -11.25
N ARG A 52 -6.87 2.62 -10.06
CA ARG A 52 -7.85 1.98 -9.19
C ARG A 52 -9.26 2.21 -9.71
N LEU A 53 -10.06 1.15 -9.76
CA LEU A 53 -11.45 1.20 -10.23
C LEU A 53 -12.41 1.78 -9.18
N ASP A 54 -12.12 1.55 -7.90
CA ASP A 54 -12.99 1.91 -6.77
C ASP A 54 -12.99 3.41 -6.47
N GLU A 55 -11.81 4.05 -6.53
CA GLU A 55 -11.66 5.50 -6.25
C GLU A 55 -11.31 6.33 -7.49
N ASP A 56 -11.13 5.70 -8.66
CA ASP A 56 -10.72 6.36 -9.91
C ASP A 56 -9.38 7.15 -9.81
N VAL A 57 -8.44 6.64 -9.00
CA VAL A 57 -7.14 7.27 -8.74
C VAL A 57 -5.99 6.51 -9.38
N SER A 58 -4.90 7.21 -9.71
CA SER A 58 -3.67 6.58 -10.23
C SER A 58 -3.12 5.56 -9.23
N ALA A 59 -2.60 4.45 -9.73
CA ALA A 59 -1.98 3.42 -8.89
C ALA A 59 -1.00 2.55 -9.68
N GLN A 60 0.01 2.03 -8.99
CA GLN A 60 0.94 1.02 -9.47
C GLN A 60 0.73 -0.29 -8.71
N LEU A 61 0.66 -1.39 -9.46
CA LEU A 61 0.67 -2.74 -8.89
C LEU A 61 2.07 -3.33 -9.04
N LEU A 62 2.80 -3.41 -7.93
CA LEU A 62 4.19 -3.82 -7.90
C LEU A 62 4.33 -5.21 -7.28
N VAL A 63 5.22 -6.00 -7.88
CA VAL A 63 5.71 -7.26 -7.34
C VAL A 63 7.09 -7.04 -6.74
N TRP A 64 7.31 -7.60 -5.56
CA TRP A 64 8.61 -7.63 -4.92
C TRP A 64 9.27 -8.98 -5.17
N GLU A 65 10.39 -8.97 -5.87
CA GLU A 65 11.19 -10.15 -6.15
C GLU A 65 12.42 -10.23 -5.25
N THR A 66 12.80 -11.44 -4.87
CA THR A 66 14.10 -11.69 -4.24
C THR A 66 15.23 -11.52 -5.25
N ASP A 67 16.46 -11.51 -4.77
CA ASP A 67 17.65 -11.45 -5.63
C ASP A 67 17.79 -12.69 -6.55
N LYS A 68 17.00 -13.75 -6.31
CA LYS A 68 16.90 -14.96 -7.14
C LYS A 68 15.73 -14.93 -8.14
N GLY A 69 14.95 -13.86 -8.18
CA GLY A 69 13.77 -13.71 -9.03
C GLY A 69 12.51 -14.41 -8.51
N GLU A 70 12.47 -14.78 -7.22
CA GLU A 70 11.28 -15.38 -6.61
C GLU A 70 10.32 -14.28 -6.15
N VAL A 71 9.01 -14.45 -6.38
CA VAL A 71 7.99 -13.48 -5.93
C VAL A 71 7.81 -13.58 -4.42
N ALA A 72 8.35 -12.62 -3.68
CA ALA A 72 8.31 -12.59 -2.22
C ALA A 72 7.17 -11.74 -1.65
N GLY A 73 6.52 -10.91 -2.46
CA GLY A 73 5.39 -10.11 -2.02
C GLY A 73 4.88 -9.14 -3.07
N CYS A 74 4.01 -8.24 -2.64
CA CYS A 74 3.47 -7.18 -3.48
C CYS A 74 3.28 -5.88 -2.70
N LEU A 75 3.29 -4.77 -3.43
CA LEU A 75 2.94 -3.44 -2.93
C LEU A 75 2.04 -2.74 -3.96
N ILE A 76 1.01 -2.07 -3.47
CA ILE A 76 0.18 -1.17 -4.28
C ILE A 76 0.41 0.25 -3.81
N ASN A 77 1.06 1.04 -4.66
CA ASN A 77 1.25 2.47 -4.48
C ASN A 77 0.11 3.18 -5.20
N SER A 78 -0.75 3.88 -4.47
CA SER A 78 -1.92 4.58 -5.02
C SER A 78 -1.78 6.07 -4.77
N ALA A 79 -2.42 6.90 -5.58
CA ALA A 79 -2.70 8.26 -5.16
C ALA A 79 -3.79 8.24 -4.08
N ILE A 80 -3.75 9.18 -3.13
CA ILE A 80 -4.80 9.34 -2.11
C ILE A 80 -5.97 10.21 -2.63
N MET A 81 -5.68 11.05 -3.61
CA MET A 81 -6.64 11.84 -4.38
C MET A 81 -6.26 11.81 -5.85
N SER A 82 -7.16 12.22 -6.76
CA SER A 82 -6.87 12.20 -8.20
C SER A 82 -5.58 12.96 -8.55
N GLY A 83 -4.54 12.21 -8.93
CA GLY A 83 -3.22 12.73 -9.27
C GLY A 83 -2.37 13.27 -8.11
N LEU A 84 -2.82 13.15 -6.86
CA LEU A 84 -2.20 13.80 -5.70
C LEU A 84 -1.95 12.84 -4.53
N GLY A 85 -0.81 13.05 -3.88
CA GLY A 85 -0.30 12.30 -2.73
C GLY A 85 0.00 10.84 -3.05
N ASN A 86 0.63 10.15 -2.11
CA ASN A 86 0.92 8.73 -2.22
C ASN A 86 0.36 7.97 -1.03
N GLU A 87 -0.24 6.82 -1.28
CA GLU A 87 -0.72 5.90 -0.29
C GLU A 87 -0.11 4.52 -0.56
N ILE A 88 0.50 3.92 0.48
CA ILE A 88 0.74 2.48 0.47
C ILE A 88 -0.60 1.82 0.79
N TRP A 89 -1.38 1.57 -0.28
CA TRP A 89 -2.75 1.08 -0.17
C TRP A 89 -2.78 -0.37 0.32
N MET A 90 -1.91 -1.21 -0.24
CA MET A 90 -1.75 -2.61 0.20
C MET A 90 -0.28 -3.01 0.13
N ILE A 91 0.18 -3.77 1.12
CA ILE A 91 1.52 -4.36 1.15
C ILE A 91 1.45 -5.72 1.83
N ALA A 92 1.93 -6.76 1.15
CA ALA A 92 1.85 -8.12 1.65
C ALA A 92 3.11 -8.92 1.30
N VAL A 93 3.50 -9.82 2.19
CA VAL A 93 4.66 -10.72 2.03
C VAL A 93 4.15 -12.15 1.98
N SER A 94 4.58 -12.90 0.97
CA SER A 94 4.23 -14.30 0.81
C SER A 94 4.69 -15.10 2.05
N PRO A 95 3.88 -16.05 2.56
CA PRO A 95 4.17 -16.79 3.80
C PRO A 95 5.60 -17.36 3.90
N GLU A 96 6.10 -17.91 2.81
CA GLU A 96 7.41 -18.54 2.67
C GLU A 96 8.60 -17.56 2.78
N PHE A 97 8.35 -16.24 2.67
CA PHE A 97 9.36 -15.19 2.83
C PHE A 97 9.24 -14.39 4.13
N ARG A 98 8.29 -14.75 5.01
CA ARG A 98 8.13 -14.09 6.32
C ARG A 98 9.29 -14.42 7.25
N GLY A 99 9.64 -13.46 8.11
CA GLY A 99 10.78 -13.58 9.03
C GLY A 99 12.16 -13.50 8.36
N LYS A 100 12.23 -13.43 7.01
CA LYS A 100 13.48 -13.33 6.24
C LYS A 100 13.89 -11.88 5.91
N GLY A 101 13.16 -10.89 6.43
CA GLY A 101 13.43 -9.47 6.19
C GLY A 101 12.85 -8.90 4.89
N GLU A 102 12.26 -9.70 4.01
CA GLU A 102 11.74 -9.25 2.70
C GLU A 102 10.68 -8.15 2.81
N GLY A 103 9.76 -8.23 3.78
CA GLY A 103 8.79 -7.15 4.02
C GLY A 103 9.44 -5.83 4.43
N THR A 104 10.52 -5.89 5.22
CA THR A 104 11.28 -4.70 5.61
C THR A 104 12.05 -4.14 4.41
N ARG A 105 12.70 -5.00 3.60
CA ARG A 105 13.38 -4.57 2.38
C ARG A 105 12.41 -3.90 1.40
N MET A 106 11.29 -4.55 1.11
CA MET A 106 10.23 -4.03 0.24
C MET A 106 9.72 -2.66 0.70
N GLN A 107 9.38 -2.52 1.99
CA GLN A 107 8.87 -1.24 2.50
C GLN A 107 9.96 -0.17 2.53
N ASN A 108 11.19 -0.51 2.91
CA ASN A 108 12.31 0.44 2.93
C ASN A 108 12.65 0.94 1.52
N GLU A 109 12.62 0.06 0.51
CA GLU A 109 12.85 0.44 -0.88
C GLU A 109 11.81 1.46 -1.36
N ALA A 110 10.52 1.17 -1.09
CA ALA A 110 9.43 2.08 -1.43
C ALA A 110 9.57 3.43 -0.72
N LEU A 111 9.87 3.43 0.58
CA LEU A 111 9.99 4.66 1.36
C LEU A 111 11.26 5.45 1.04
N ALA A 112 12.38 4.80 0.71
CA ALA A 112 13.60 5.48 0.26
C ALA A 112 13.34 6.32 -1.00
N HIS A 113 12.43 5.85 -1.86
CA HIS A 113 11.98 6.62 -3.01
C HIS A 113 10.92 7.69 -2.65
N LEU A 114 9.86 7.32 -1.92
CA LEU A 114 8.72 8.23 -1.72
C LEU A 114 8.97 9.31 -0.66
N HIS A 115 9.53 8.94 0.50
CA HIS A 115 9.62 9.82 1.68
C HIS A 115 10.38 11.13 1.44
N PRO A 116 11.44 11.20 0.61
CA PRO A 116 12.08 12.48 0.26
C PRO A 116 11.24 13.39 -0.64
N ARG A 117 10.21 12.84 -1.31
CA ARG A 117 9.50 13.50 -2.42
C ARG A 117 8.09 13.96 -2.04
N VAL A 118 7.39 13.17 -1.24
CA VAL A 118 5.96 13.34 -0.94
C VAL A 118 5.62 12.89 0.48
N ASP A 119 4.51 13.40 1.00
CA ASP A 119 3.82 12.77 2.13
C ASP A 119 3.33 11.37 1.72
N VAL A 120 3.58 10.36 2.55
CA VAL A 120 3.16 8.97 2.31
C VAL A 120 2.07 8.58 3.31
N PHE A 121 0.91 8.23 2.81
CA PHE A 121 -0.25 7.85 3.59
C PHE A 121 -0.39 6.33 3.71
N SER A 122 -1.13 5.90 4.72
CA SER A 122 -1.61 4.53 4.86
C SER A 122 -2.94 4.52 5.60
N ARG A 123 -3.95 3.87 5.04
CA ARG A 123 -5.24 3.62 5.69
C ARG A 123 -5.28 2.19 6.23
N CYS A 124 -5.34 2.04 7.54
CA CYS A 124 -5.38 0.74 8.21
C CYS A 124 -6.79 0.47 8.75
N ALA A 125 -7.41 -0.63 8.33
CA ALA A 125 -8.66 -1.11 8.93
C ALA A 125 -8.50 -1.30 10.46
N ALA A 126 -9.61 -1.27 11.20
CA ALA A 126 -9.59 -1.35 12.67
C ALA A 126 -8.92 -2.65 13.14
N GLU A 127 -9.18 -3.75 12.46
CA GLU A 127 -8.63 -5.08 12.71
C GLU A 127 -7.13 -5.21 12.35
N ALA A 128 -6.61 -4.37 11.45
CA ALA A 128 -5.25 -4.43 10.91
C ALA A 128 -4.17 -3.90 11.89
N GLN A 129 -4.24 -4.34 13.15
CA GLN A 129 -3.40 -3.88 14.25
C GLN A 129 -1.91 -4.08 14.00
N VAL A 130 -1.54 -5.21 13.40
CA VAL A 130 -0.13 -5.53 13.09
C VAL A 130 0.43 -4.52 12.10
N PHE A 131 -0.31 -4.23 11.03
CA PHE A 131 0.13 -3.28 10.00
C PHE A 131 0.20 -1.85 10.54
N TYR A 132 -0.80 -1.44 11.34
CA TYR A 132 -0.77 -0.16 12.04
C TYR A 132 0.49 -0.01 12.91
N GLN A 133 0.80 -1.00 13.75
CA GLN A 133 2.00 -0.97 14.60
C GLN A 133 3.31 -0.96 13.79
N MET A 134 3.36 -1.69 12.67
CA MET A 134 4.50 -1.68 11.76
C MET A 134 4.75 -0.31 11.14
N ASN A 135 3.69 0.41 10.78
CA ASN A 135 3.79 1.76 10.25
C ASN A 135 4.19 2.77 11.35
N CYS A 136 3.64 2.68 12.56
CA CYS A 136 4.05 3.54 13.69
C CYS A 136 5.55 3.41 13.98
N ARG A 137 6.09 2.19 14.00
CA ARG A 137 7.53 1.93 14.20
C ARG A 137 8.42 2.53 13.10
N ARG A 138 7.84 2.86 11.94
CA ARG A 138 8.52 3.48 10.80
C ARG A 138 8.29 4.99 10.72
N GLY A 139 7.70 5.59 11.75
CA GLY A 139 7.49 7.02 11.84
C GLY A 139 6.22 7.53 11.16
N PHE A 140 5.32 6.65 10.72
CA PHE A 140 3.98 7.08 10.35
C PHE A 140 3.27 7.60 11.60
N LEU A 141 2.73 8.80 11.51
CA LEU A 141 1.99 9.49 12.55
C LEU A 141 0.49 9.23 12.33
N PRO A 142 -0.26 8.83 13.36
CA PRO A 142 -1.72 8.79 13.30
C PRO A 142 -2.27 10.19 13.03
N LEU A 143 -3.16 10.33 12.05
CA LEU A 143 -3.81 11.60 11.72
C LEU A 143 -5.27 11.61 12.12
N ASP A 144 -5.99 10.52 11.83
CA ASP A 144 -7.44 10.44 12.00
C ASP A 144 -7.91 9.00 12.20
N VAL A 145 -9.16 8.87 12.67
CA VAL A 145 -9.91 7.62 12.68
C VAL A 145 -11.28 7.90 12.10
N THR A 146 -11.61 7.27 10.97
CA THR A 146 -12.93 7.45 10.35
C THR A 146 -14.03 6.85 11.21
N ASP A 147 -15.29 7.19 10.93
CA ASP A 147 -16.47 6.60 11.59
C ASP A 147 -16.53 5.07 11.49
N GLN A 148 -15.86 4.49 10.49
CA GLN A 148 -15.75 3.04 10.28
C GLN A 148 -14.54 2.42 11.00
N GLY A 149 -13.84 3.19 11.84
CA GLY A 149 -12.65 2.74 12.57
C GLY A 149 -11.38 2.63 11.74
N VAL A 150 -11.38 3.15 10.49
CA VAL A 150 -10.18 3.14 9.64
C VAL A 150 -9.21 4.20 10.16
N ARG A 151 -8.02 3.78 10.53
CA ARG A 151 -6.94 4.65 11.01
C ARG A 151 -6.18 5.21 9.81
N VAL A 152 -6.23 6.52 9.66
CA VAL A 152 -5.47 7.25 8.65
C VAL A 152 -4.13 7.64 9.24
N MET A 153 -3.05 7.24 8.58
CA MET A 153 -1.69 7.50 9.02
C MET A 153 -0.90 8.19 7.94
N LYS A 154 0.08 9.00 8.34
CA LYS A 154 0.96 9.72 7.43
C LYS A 154 2.40 9.67 7.88
N LEU A 155 3.29 9.30 6.97
CA LEU A 155 4.70 9.59 7.06
C LEU A 155 4.95 10.92 6.36
N PRO A 156 5.29 11.99 7.09
CA PRO A 156 5.49 13.30 6.50
C PRO A 156 6.71 13.29 5.61
N LYS A 157 6.69 14.02 4.49
CA LYS A 157 7.84 14.21 3.63
C LYS A 157 9.06 14.65 4.44
N MET A 158 10.22 14.12 4.09
CA MET A 158 11.48 14.45 4.75
C MET A 158 11.74 15.96 4.71
N GLY A 159 11.99 16.56 5.87
CA GLY A 159 12.21 18.00 6.02
C GLY A 159 10.94 18.84 6.14
N ALA A 160 9.75 18.25 6.05
CA ALA A 160 8.50 18.95 6.32
C ALA A 160 8.36 19.28 7.82
N SER A 161 7.85 20.47 8.12
CA SER A 161 7.55 20.86 9.50
C SER A 161 6.36 20.05 10.04
N LEU A 162 6.52 19.48 11.24
CA LEU A 162 5.44 18.80 11.95
C LEU A 162 4.39 19.78 12.50
N ALA A 163 4.68 21.09 12.53
CA ALA A 163 3.80 22.11 13.14
C ALA A 163 2.53 22.43 12.32
N GLY A 164 2.31 21.77 11.18
CA GLY A 164 1.20 22.05 10.25
C GLY A 164 0.31 20.86 9.89
N GLN A 165 0.33 19.76 10.63
CA GLN A 165 -0.39 18.52 10.26
C GLN A 165 -1.89 18.53 10.58
N ASN A 166 -2.54 19.68 10.44
CA ASN A 166 -3.99 19.73 10.42
C ASN A 166 -4.47 19.22 9.05
N ILE A 167 -5.33 18.21 9.04
CA ILE A 167 -5.92 17.60 7.84
C ILE A 167 -6.53 18.67 6.92
N ALA A 168 -7.12 19.72 7.49
CA ALA A 168 -7.78 20.79 6.74
C ALA A 168 -6.85 21.62 5.84
N ASN A 169 -5.53 21.61 6.08
CA ASN A 169 -4.57 22.49 5.40
C ASN A 169 -3.41 21.72 4.73
N GLN A 170 -3.58 20.43 4.46
CA GLN A 170 -2.53 19.65 3.80
C GLN A 170 -2.47 19.97 2.30
N VAL A 171 -1.32 20.48 1.85
CA VAL A 171 -1.02 20.62 0.42
C VAL A 171 -0.38 19.32 -0.03
N LEU A 172 -1.09 18.56 -0.88
CA LEU A 172 -0.58 17.31 -1.43
C LEU A 172 0.30 17.56 -2.65
N GLU A 173 1.47 16.94 -2.69
CA GLU A 173 2.27 16.87 -3.90
C GLU A 173 1.65 15.97 -4.98
N PRO A 174 2.06 16.10 -6.25
CA PRO A 174 1.67 15.16 -7.29
C PRO A 174 2.04 13.71 -6.94
N PHE A 175 1.20 12.75 -7.37
CA PHE A 175 1.48 11.32 -7.21
C PHE A 175 2.83 10.95 -7.82
N VAL A 176 3.67 10.28 -7.02
CA VAL A 176 4.98 9.80 -7.43
C VAL A 176 4.95 8.29 -7.63
N GLU A 177 5.34 7.86 -8.82
CA GLU A 177 5.55 6.46 -9.13
C GLU A 177 6.85 5.93 -8.50
N ILE A 178 6.80 4.73 -7.93
CA ILE A 178 7.99 4.00 -7.48
C ILE A 178 8.68 3.45 -8.73
N PRO A 179 10.00 3.64 -8.88
CA PRO A 179 10.76 3.12 -10.00
C PRO A 179 10.77 1.58 -9.96
N VAL A 180 10.80 1.00 -11.14
CA VAL A 180 10.85 -0.45 -11.35
C VAL A 180 12.10 -0.79 -12.15
N GLU A 181 12.57 -2.02 -11.98
CA GLU A 181 13.63 -2.61 -12.81
C GLU A 181 13.09 -3.20 -14.12
#